data_AF-A0A0S2HVW4-F1
#
_entry.id   AF-A0A0S2HVW4-F1
#
_cell.length_a   1.000
_cell.length_b   1.000
_cell.length_c   1.000
_cell.angle_alpha   90.00
_cell.angle_beta   90.00
_cell.angle_gamma   90.00
#
_symmetry.space_group_name_H-M   'P 1'
#
loop_
_entity.id
_entity.type
_entity.pdbx_description
1 polymer ?
#
loop_
_entity_poly.entity_id
_entity_poly.type
_entity_poly.pdbx_seq_one_letter_code
_entity_poly.pdbx_strand_id
1 'polypeptide(L)'
;MKILQILIIFALAGLFTACDKDEPTQENQDFRPGRFYKSEKIGFFTEEMNLTEKEAQKFWPVYNAYSQQRDSLWRAQRSFLIKYAKGDIDTNNGAEALKRFLSFEDQRKDIQERYINKLKTFMSDEEILQMFYTEHQFKHFMLNRIRGRHGFDRGRGRGMRQGQSRGGNGREEITPMPPSHAGGPQCFN
;
A
#
# COMPACT_ATOMS: atom_id res chain seq x y z
N MET A 1 -10.93 -17.86 -60.63
CA MET A 1 -9.74 -17.00 -60.80
C MET A 1 -9.42 -16.10 -59.60
N LYS A 2 -10.40 -15.61 -58.83
CA LYS A 2 -10.14 -14.77 -57.62
C LYS A 2 -9.53 -15.55 -56.43
N ILE A 3 -9.88 -16.83 -56.27
CA ILE A 3 -9.32 -17.70 -55.21
C ILE A 3 -7.82 -18.01 -55.46
N LEU A 4 -7.40 -18.07 -56.73
CA LEU A 4 -5.99 -18.25 -57.09
C LEU A 4 -5.15 -17.00 -56.76
N GLN A 5 -5.76 -15.80 -56.81
CA GLN A 5 -5.09 -14.55 -56.45
C GLN A 5 -4.89 -14.41 -54.92
N ILE A 6 -5.82 -14.94 -54.11
CA ILE A 6 -5.73 -14.89 -52.64
C ILE A 6 -4.60 -15.81 -52.13
N LEU A 7 -4.35 -16.95 -52.78
CA LEU A 7 -3.26 -17.86 -52.42
C LEU A 7 -1.87 -17.31 -52.80
N ILE A 8 -1.78 -16.52 -53.87
CA ILE A 8 -0.53 -15.85 -54.28
C ILE A 8 -0.17 -14.70 -53.34
N ILE A 9 -1.15 -14.00 -52.76
CA ILE A 9 -0.93 -12.94 -51.75
C ILE A 9 -0.41 -13.53 -50.43
N PHE A 10 -0.92 -14.71 -50.02
CA PHE A 10 -0.41 -15.41 -48.83
C PHE A 10 1.00 -15.99 -49.02
N ALA A 11 1.37 -16.38 -50.24
CA ALA A 11 2.70 -16.90 -50.55
C ALA A 11 3.79 -15.79 -50.65
N LEU A 12 3.42 -14.56 -51.02
CA LEU A 12 4.35 -13.42 -51.10
C LEU A 12 4.53 -12.67 -49.76
N ALA A 13 3.63 -12.84 -48.79
CA ALA A 13 3.79 -12.32 -47.43
C ALA A 13 4.67 -13.20 -46.53
N GLY A 14 5.05 -14.41 -46.99
CA GLY A 14 5.88 -15.37 -46.26
C GLY A 14 7.40 -15.13 -46.36
N LEU A 15 7.83 -14.05 -47.02
CA LEU A 15 9.24 -13.69 -47.17
C LEU A 15 9.55 -12.32 -46.54
N PHE A 16 9.01 -12.06 -45.34
CA PHE A 16 9.70 -11.14 -44.43
C PHE A 16 10.70 -11.98 -43.66
N THR A 17 11.93 -11.92 -44.16
CA THR A 17 13.19 -11.97 -43.42
C THR A 17 13.00 -12.25 -41.94
N ALA A 18 13.61 -13.34 -41.47
CA ALA A 18 14.02 -13.47 -40.08
C ALA A 18 14.84 -12.23 -39.72
N CYS A 19 14.14 -11.20 -39.24
CA CYS A 19 14.71 -10.20 -38.38
C CYS A 19 14.90 -10.96 -37.07
N ASP A 20 16.16 -11.21 -36.71
CA ASP A 20 16.56 -11.40 -35.32
C ASP A 20 15.86 -10.30 -34.52
N LYS A 21 14.68 -10.63 -34.01
CA LYS A 21 14.14 -9.93 -32.87
C LYS A 21 15.02 -10.45 -31.76
N ASP A 22 16.04 -9.67 -31.43
CA ASP A 22 16.49 -9.55 -30.05
C ASP A 22 15.27 -9.86 -29.18
N GLU A 23 15.31 -11.00 -28.49
CA GLU A 23 14.38 -11.23 -27.40
C GLU A 23 14.42 -9.92 -26.61
N PRO A 24 13.30 -9.19 -26.42
CA PRO A 24 13.31 -8.02 -25.58
C PRO A 24 13.69 -8.55 -24.21
N THR A 25 15.00 -8.49 -23.94
CA THR A 25 15.62 -8.82 -22.69
C THR A 25 14.80 -8.03 -21.72
N GLN A 26 13.96 -8.71 -20.90
CA GLN A 26 12.93 -8.06 -20.10
C GLN A 26 13.55 -6.81 -19.52
N GLU A 27 13.25 -5.68 -20.16
CA GLU A 27 13.90 -4.42 -19.85
C GLU A 27 13.44 -4.20 -18.44
N ASN A 28 14.38 -4.33 -17.49
CA ASN A 28 14.15 -4.26 -16.05
C ASN A 28 13.13 -3.15 -15.86
N GLN A 29 11.85 -3.52 -15.69
CA GLN A 29 10.80 -2.53 -15.73
C GLN A 29 11.13 -1.60 -14.59
N ASP A 30 11.62 -0.41 -14.94
CA ASP A 30 12.10 0.60 -14.01
C ASP A 30 11.05 0.70 -12.93
N PHE A 31 11.35 0.13 -11.75
CA PHE A 31 10.39 -0.07 -10.67
C PHE A 31 10.06 1.30 -10.13
N ARG A 32 9.20 2.02 -10.84
CA ARG A 32 8.63 3.28 -10.40
C ARG A 32 7.53 2.90 -9.44
N PRO A 33 7.76 2.98 -8.11
CA PRO A 33 6.86 2.38 -7.13
C PRO A 33 5.43 2.90 -7.30
N GLY A 34 5.30 4.16 -7.74
CA GLY A 34 4.01 4.80 -8.02
C GLY A 34 3.26 4.32 -9.29
N ARG A 35 3.94 3.84 -10.35
CA ARG A 35 3.26 3.30 -11.54
C ARG A 35 2.78 1.86 -11.32
N PHE A 36 3.66 1.02 -10.76
CA PHE A 36 3.31 -0.33 -10.35
C PHE A 36 2.15 -0.35 -9.36
N TYR A 37 2.16 0.57 -8.39
CA TYR A 37 1.07 0.70 -7.42
C TYR A 37 -0.29 0.96 -8.07
N LYS A 38 -0.37 1.74 -9.14
CA LYS A 38 -1.64 2.07 -9.80
C LYS A 38 -2.20 0.91 -10.63
N SER A 39 -1.37 0.22 -11.41
CA SER A 39 -1.82 -0.89 -12.25
C SER A 39 -2.27 -2.09 -11.41
N GLU A 40 -1.51 -2.44 -10.38
CA GLU A 40 -1.83 -3.53 -9.45
C GLU A 40 -3.12 -3.25 -8.69
N LYS A 41 -3.36 -1.98 -8.34
CA LYS A 41 -4.60 -1.56 -7.69
C LYS A 41 -5.82 -1.74 -8.58
N ILE A 42 -5.70 -1.41 -9.86
CA ILE A 42 -6.80 -1.58 -10.82
C ILE A 42 -7.16 -3.06 -10.92
N GLY A 43 -6.17 -3.94 -11.16
CA GLY A 43 -6.39 -5.38 -11.20
C GLY A 43 -7.03 -5.92 -9.92
N PHE A 44 -6.46 -5.58 -8.75
CA PHE A 44 -6.97 -6.02 -7.46
C PHE A 44 -8.41 -5.57 -7.19
N PHE A 45 -8.74 -4.32 -7.50
CA PHE A 45 -10.11 -3.81 -7.32
C PHE A 45 -11.09 -4.44 -8.30
N THR A 46 -10.67 -4.73 -9.53
CA THR A 46 -11.51 -5.44 -10.51
C THR A 46 -11.80 -6.87 -10.08
N GLU A 47 -10.82 -7.57 -9.50
CA GLU A 47 -10.98 -8.95 -8.99
C GLU A 47 -11.87 -9.02 -7.75
N GLU A 48 -11.72 -8.07 -6.81
CA GLU A 48 -12.39 -8.13 -5.50
C GLU A 48 -13.77 -7.45 -5.46
N MET A 49 -14.04 -6.48 -6.34
CA MET A 49 -15.26 -5.66 -6.24
C MET A 49 -16.36 -6.01 -7.25
N ASN A 50 -16.17 -6.96 -8.16
CA ASN A 50 -17.18 -7.38 -9.16
C ASN A 50 -17.92 -6.22 -9.85
N LEU A 51 -17.23 -5.08 -10.07
CA LEU A 51 -17.84 -3.90 -10.67
C LEU A 51 -18.34 -4.22 -12.08
N THR A 52 -19.57 -3.81 -12.41
CA THR A 52 -20.02 -3.85 -13.80
C THR A 52 -19.21 -2.86 -14.64
N GLU A 53 -19.12 -3.10 -15.95
CA GLU A 53 -18.39 -2.19 -16.86
C GLU A 53 -18.90 -0.73 -16.76
N LYS A 54 -20.21 -0.56 -16.59
CA LYS A 54 -20.86 0.75 -16.43
C LYS A 54 -20.48 1.44 -15.11
N GLU A 55 -20.36 0.69 -14.03
CA GLU A 55 -19.92 1.22 -12.73
C GLU A 55 -18.43 1.54 -12.76
N ALA A 56 -17.60 0.66 -13.32
CA ALA A 56 -16.15 0.87 -13.44
C ALA A 56 -15.82 2.19 -14.18
N GLN A 57 -16.54 2.48 -15.27
CA GLN A 57 -16.39 3.74 -16.03
C GLN A 57 -16.68 4.99 -15.18
N LYS A 58 -17.63 4.90 -14.23
CA LYS A 58 -17.97 6.00 -13.31
C LYS A 58 -17.06 6.04 -12.07
N PHE A 59 -16.65 4.87 -11.59
CA PHE A 59 -15.88 4.69 -10.36
C PHE A 59 -14.50 5.31 -10.46
N TRP A 60 -13.72 4.97 -11.50
CA TRP A 60 -12.31 5.37 -11.59
C TRP A 60 -12.09 6.89 -11.56
N PRO A 61 -12.86 7.74 -12.28
CA PRO A 61 -12.74 9.19 -12.16
C PRO A 61 -12.99 9.72 -10.74
N VAL A 62 -14.01 9.18 -10.06
CA VAL A 62 -14.37 9.58 -8.69
C VAL A 62 -13.29 9.13 -7.70
N TYR A 63 -12.83 7.88 -7.83
CA TYR A 63 -11.75 7.30 -7.02
C TYR A 63 -10.45 8.09 -7.16
N ASN A 64 -10.03 8.40 -8.39
CA ASN A 64 -8.79 9.11 -8.67
C ASN A 64 -8.78 10.51 -8.05
N ALA A 65 -9.89 11.24 -8.18
CA ALA A 65 -10.04 12.56 -7.57
C ALA A 65 -9.99 12.50 -6.03
N TYR A 66 -10.63 11.48 -5.42
CA TYR A 66 -10.56 11.23 -3.98
C TYR A 66 -9.14 10.88 -3.52
N SER A 67 -8.48 9.93 -4.20
CA SER A 67 -7.10 9.52 -3.85
C SER A 67 -6.15 10.71 -3.92
N GLN A 68 -6.23 11.55 -4.96
CA GLN A 68 -5.38 12.72 -5.08
C GLN A 68 -5.57 13.72 -3.93
N GLN A 69 -6.82 14.01 -3.56
CA GLN A 69 -7.13 14.91 -2.44
C GLN A 69 -6.61 14.35 -1.12
N ARG A 70 -6.89 13.06 -0.86
CA ARG A 70 -6.44 12.35 0.33
C ARG A 70 -4.91 12.33 0.44
N ASP A 71 -4.22 12.00 -0.66
CA ASP A 71 -2.76 11.90 -0.68
C ASP A 71 -2.09 13.27 -0.53
N SER A 72 -2.72 14.33 -1.05
CA SER A 72 -2.30 15.71 -0.81
C SER A 72 -2.43 16.09 0.67
N LEU A 73 -3.59 15.83 1.28
CA LEU A 73 -3.85 16.11 2.69
C LEU A 73 -2.89 15.33 3.61
N TRP A 74 -2.68 14.04 3.32
CA TRP A 74 -1.74 13.20 4.06
C TRP A 74 -0.31 13.74 3.98
N ARG A 75 0.16 14.17 2.80
CA ARG A 75 1.49 14.80 2.65
C ARG A 75 1.59 16.09 3.45
N ALA A 76 0.55 16.92 3.44
CA ALA A 76 0.51 18.16 4.21
C ALA A 76 0.55 17.91 5.72
N GLN A 77 -0.28 17.01 6.23
CA GLN A 77 -0.31 16.61 7.65
C GLN A 77 1.04 15.99 8.07
N ARG A 78 1.60 15.09 7.25
CA ARG A 78 2.93 14.49 7.51
C ARG A 78 4.03 15.55 7.54
N SER A 79 4.05 16.46 6.58
CA SER A 79 5.04 17.55 6.55
C SER A 79 4.90 18.45 7.77
N PHE A 80 3.69 18.76 8.20
CA PHE A 80 3.42 19.53 9.40
C PHE A 80 3.99 18.84 10.64
N LEU A 81 3.68 17.56 10.85
CA LEU A 81 4.19 16.81 12.01
C LEU A 81 5.73 16.71 12.02
N ILE A 82 6.35 16.48 10.86
CA ILE A 82 7.82 16.42 10.75
C ILE A 82 8.45 17.78 11.10
N LYS A 83 7.90 18.89 10.58
CA LYS A 83 8.43 20.23 10.88
C LYS A 83 8.23 20.57 12.36
N TYR A 84 7.07 20.24 12.93
CA TYR A 84 6.80 20.45 14.36
C TYR A 84 7.82 19.71 15.23
N ALA A 85 8.07 18.43 14.94
CA ALA A 85 9.03 17.62 15.68
C ALA A 85 10.49 18.12 15.56
N LYS A 86 10.82 18.84 14.48
CA LYS A 86 12.13 19.45 14.26
C LYS A 86 12.26 20.86 14.85
N GLY A 87 11.16 21.47 15.31
CA GLY A 87 11.13 22.88 15.70
C GLY A 87 11.11 23.86 14.52
N ASP A 88 10.83 23.38 13.31
CA ASP A 88 10.82 24.18 12.06
C ASP A 88 9.47 24.88 11.80
N ILE A 89 8.63 25.03 12.83
CA ILE A 89 7.34 25.73 12.72
C ILE A 89 7.32 26.84 13.75
N ASP A 90 6.92 28.04 13.30
CA ASP A 90 6.76 29.26 14.08
C ASP A 90 5.56 29.21 15.06
N THR A 91 5.02 28.01 15.33
CA THR A 91 4.00 27.78 16.35
C THR A 91 4.68 27.31 17.62
N ASN A 92 5.19 28.25 18.41
CA ASN A 92 5.72 27.99 19.76
C ASN A 92 4.61 27.58 20.76
N ASN A 93 3.34 27.57 20.32
CA ASN A 93 2.18 27.22 21.11
C ASN A 93 1.61 25.85 20.69
N GLY A 94 1.77 24.85 21.57
CA GLY A 94 1.25 23.50 21.36
C GLY A 94 -0.28 23.45 21.16
N ALA A 95 -1.05 24.38 21.73
CA ALA A 95 -2.50 24.43 21.54
C ALA A 95 -2.88 24.75 20.09
N GLU A 96 -2.15 25.67 19.44
CA GLU A 96 -2.37 26.00 18.03
C GLU A 96 -1.95 24.85 17.11
N ALA A 97 -0.83 24.18 17.42
CA ALA A 97 -0.40 23.00 16.70
C ALA A 97 -1.43 21.86 16.77
N LEU A 98 -2.02 21.63 17.95
CA LEU A 98 -3.11 20.67 18.12
C LEU A 98 -4.36 21.06 17.34
N LYS A 99 -4.76 22.34 17.37
CA LYS A 99 -5.88 22.84 16.56
C LYS A 99 -5.63 22.61 15.07
N ARG A 100 -4.40 22.87 14.61
CA ARG A 100 -4.01 22.60 13.22
C ARG A 100 -4.07 21.10 12.89
N PHE A 101 -3.61 20.25 13.81
CA PHE A 101 -3.72 18.80 13.66
C PHE A 101 -5.18 18.36 13.49
N LEU A 102 -6.09 18.81 14.38
CA LEU A 102 -7.51 18.51 14.31
C LEU A 102 -8.14 18.99 13.00
N SER A 103 -7.73 20.15 12.48
CA SER A 103 -8.23 20.63 11.19
C SER A 103 -7.91 19.70 10.01
N PHE A 104 -6.82 18.91 10.08
CA PHE A 104 -6.54 17.89 9.07
C PHE A 104 -7.50 16.70 9.19
N GLU A 105 -7.91 16.36 10.42
CA GLU A 105 -8.89 15.30 10.69
C GLU A 105 -10.27 15.67 10.14
N ASP A 106 -10.71 16.91 10.38
CA ASP A 106 -11.96 17.45 9.82
C ASP A 106 -11.93 17.44 8.29
N GLN A 107 -10.86 17.94 7.67
CA GLN A 107 -10.70 17.91 6.21
C GLN A 107 -10.71 16.48 5.65
N ARG A 108 -10.14 15.52 6.37
CA ARG A 108 -10.14 14.11 5.97
C ARG A 108 -11.56 13.55 5.97
N LYS A 109 -12.33 13.82 7.02
CA LYS A 109 -13.74 13.44 7.13
C LYS A 109 -14.55 14.05 5.99
N ASP A 110 -14.41 15.35 5.74
CA ASP A 110 -15.10 16.06 4.66
C ASP A 110 -14.80 15.47 3.28
N ILE A 111 -13.53 15.15 2.99
CA ILE A 111 -13.13 14.52 1.72
C ILE A 111 -13.79 13.14 1.59
N GLN A 112 -13.85 12.36 2.68
CA GLN A 112 -14.45 11.03 2.69
C GLN A 112 -15.97 11.09 2.52
N GLU A 113 -16.67 12.00 3.20
CA GLU A 113 -18.11 12.19 3.04
C GLU A 113 -18.49 12.58 1.61
N ARG A 114 -17.77 13.55 1.02
CA ARG A 114 -17.99 13.93 -0.39
C ARG A 114 -17.75 12.77 -1.35
N TYR A 115 -16.76 11.92 -1.06
CA TYR A 115 -16.47 10.75 -1.87
C TYR A 115 -17.61 9.72 -1.77
N ILE A 116 -18.04 9.37 -0.56
CA ILE A 116 -19.18 8.46 -0.32
C ILE A 116 -20.44 8.97 -1.01
N ASN A 117 -20.76 10.26 -0.87
CA ASN A 117 -21.94 10.84 -1.51
C ASN A 117 -21.91 10.74 -3.04
N LYS A 118 -20.72 10.83 -3.67
CA LYS A 118 -20.58 10.61 -5.12
C LYS A 118 -20.77 9.15 -5.48
N LEU A 119 -20.25 8.22 -4.68
CA LEU A 119 -20.41 6.78 -4.92
C LEU A 119 -21.86 6.32 -4.80
N LYS A 120 -22.61 6.84 -3.81
CA LYS A 120 -24.03 6.53 -3.60
C LYS A 120 -24.93 6.85 -4.80
N THR A 121 -24.44 7.64 -5.77
CA THR A 121 -25.18 7.92 -7.00
C THR A 121 -25.21 6.74 -7.98
N PHE A 122 -24.35 5.73 -7.81
CA PHE A 122 -24.28 4.57 -8.70
C PHE A 122 -23.87 3.24 -8.02
N MET A 123 -23.62 3.20 -6.71
CA MET A 123 -23.33 1.99 -5.93
C MET A 123 -24.18 1.95 -4.65
N SER A 124 -24.45 0.75 -4.14
CA SER A 124 -25.12 0.51 -2.87
C SER A 124 -24.21 0.80 -1.67
N ASP A 125 -24.79 0.91 -0.47
CA ASP A 125 -24.02 1.13 0.76
C ASP A 125 -23.12 -0.08 1.09
N GLU A 126 -23.58 -1.30 0.81
CA GLU A 126 -22.81 -2.54 0.97
C GLU A 126 -21.60 -2.58 0.02
N GLU A 127 -21.79 -2.20 -1.24
CA GLU A 127 -20.70 -2.13 -2.23
C GLU A 127 -19.64 -1.09 -1.83
N ILE A 128 -20.07 0.05 -1.29
CA ILE A 128 -19.16 1.08 -0.79
C ILE A 128 -18.35 0.56 0.40
N LEU A 129 -18.97 -0.16 1.33
CA LEU A 129 -18.27 -0.77 2.46
C LEU A 129 -17.27 -1.84 2.01
N GLN A 130 -17.69 -2.70 1.06
CA GLN A 130 -16.81 -3.70 0.45
C GLN A 130 -15.62 -3.05 -0.26
N MET A 131 -15.82 -1.91 -0.91
CA MET A 131 -14.73 -1.13 -1.50
C MET A 131 -13.72 -0.66 -0.44
N PHE A 132 -14.17 -0.21 0.72
CA PHE A 132 -13.25 0.24 1.79
C PHE A 132 -12.47 -0.93 2.37
N TYR A 133 -13.12 -2.07 2.54
CA TYR A 133 -12.46 -3.32 2.91
C TYR A 133 -11.41 -3.74 1.88
N THR A 134 -11.76 -3.69 0.60
CA THR A 134 -10.84 -4.00 -0.52
C THR A 134 -9.63 -3.07 -0.52
N GLU A 135 -9.82 -1.77 -0.28
CA GLU A 135 -8.70 -0.83 -0.15
C GLU A 135 -7.78 -1.17 1.03
N HIS A 136 -8.35 -1.61 2.16
CA HIS A 136 -7.58 -2.09 3.30
C HIS A 136 -6.77 -3.35 2.95
N GLN A 137 -7.40 -4.34 2.29
CA GLN A 137 -6.71 -5.55 1.83
C GLN A 137 -5.56 -5.24 0.87
N PHE A 138 -5.79 -4.34 -0.10
CA PHE A 138 -4.77 -3.92 -1.05
C PHE A 138 -3.56 -3.30 -0.36
N LYS A 139 -3.77 -2.47 0.69
CA LYS A 139 -2.67 -1.90 1.48
C LYS A 139 -1.85 -2.99 2.16
N HIS A 140 -2.49 -3.99 2.77
CA HIS A 140 -1.80 -5.13 3.39
C HIS A 140 -1.04 -5.97 2.37
N PHE A 141 -1.68 -6.29 1.25
CA PHE A 141 -1.07 -6.97 0.12
C PHE A 141 0.21 -6.26 -0.34
N MET A 142 0.13 -4.94 -0.55
CA MET A 142 1.28 -4.14 -0.96
C MET A 142 2.39 -4.07 0.10
N LEU A 143 2.04 -3.94 1.38
CA LEU A 143 3.01 -3.95 2.47
C LEU A 143 3.76 -5.29 2.55
N ASN A 144 3.06 -6.41 2.39
CA ASN A 144 3.66 -7.74 2.39
C ASN A 144 4.57 -7.94 1.18
N ARG A 145 4.16 -7.47 0.00
CA ARG A 145 4.98 -7.52 -1.22
C ARG A 145 6.26 -6.70 -1.10
N ILE A 146 6.18 -5.50 -0.51
CA ILE A 146 7.36 -4.66 -0.24
C ILE A 146 8.30 -5.33 0.77
N ARG A 147 7.76 -5.88 1.88
CA ARG A 147 8.55 -6.57 2.91
C ARG A 147 9.21 -7.84 2.38
N GLY A 148 8.50 -8.65 1.59
CA GLY A 148 9.04 -9.85 0.96
C GLY A 148 10.18 -9.54 -0.01
N ARG A 149 10.11 -8.40 -0.72
CA ARG A 149 11.19 -7.94 -1.61
C ARG A 149 12.40 -7.35 -0.87
N HIS A 150 12.23 -6.93 0.38
CA HIS A 150 13.32 -6.44 1.26
C HIS A 150 13.89 -7.51 2.20
N GLY A 151 13.41 -8.75 2.12
CA GLY A 151 13.86 -9.87 2.96
C GLY A 151 15.23 -10.47 2.60
N PHE A 152 15.93 -9.95 1.58
CA PHE A 152 17.19 -10.53 1.10
C PHE A 152 18.42 -9.61 1.14
N ASP A 153 18.36 -8.46 1.83
CA ASP A 153 19.47 -7.50 1.88
C ASP A 153 19.78 -6.94 3.28
N ARG A 154 19.60 -7.76 4.32
CA ARG A 154 20.13 -7.49 5.68
C ARG A 154 20.99 -8.63 6.21
N GLY A 155 21.77 -9.23 5.31
CA GLY A 155 22.54 -10.42 5.59
C GLY A 155 23.99 -10.38 5.16
N ARG A 156 24.67 -9.22 5.05
CA ARG A 156 26.14 -9.19 4.92
C ARG A 156 26.80 -8.01 5.65
N GLY A 157 27.36 -8.33 6.82
CA GLY A 157 28.70 -7.87 7.18
C GLY A 157 28.80 -6.65 8.10
N ARG A 158 28.69 -6.86 9.42
CA ARG A 158 29.63 -6.23 10.38
C ARG A 158 29.59 -6.90 11.75
N GLY A 159 30.69 -7.56 12.09
CA GLY A 159 31.14 -7.71 13.47
C GLY A 159 30.92 -9.07 14.12
N MET A 160 31.55 -10.12 13.58
CA MET A 160 32.09 -11.16 14.47
C MET A 160 33.05 -10.48 15.46
N ARG A 161 32.59 -10.20 16.67
CA ARG A 161 33.48 -9.83 17.76
C ARG A 161 33.91 -11.14 18.41
N GLN A 162 35.10 -11.60 18.01
CA GLN A 162 35.79 -12.72 18.61
C GLN A 162 35.76 -12.60 20.13
N GLY A 163 35.46 -13.72 20.78
CA GLY A 163 35.51 -13.84 22.21
C GLY A 163 36.87 -13.41 22.75
N GLN A 164 36.84 -12.61 23.80
CA GLN A 164 37.91 -12.60 24.76
C GLN A 164 37.29 -12.87 26.12
N SER A 165 37.36 -14.15 26.48
CA SER A 165 37.19 -14.64 27.84
C SER A 165 38.14 -13.87 28.76
N ARG A 166 37.60 -13.13 29.72
CA ARG A 166 38.27 -12.76 30.97
C ARG A 166 37.24 -12.79 32.08
N GLY A 167 37.46 -13.70 33.02
CA GLY A 167 36.61 -13.96 34.17
C GLY A 167 36.51 -12.80 35.14
N GLY A 168 35.49 -12.88 35.99
CA GLY A 168 35.24 -11.90 37.04
C GLY A 168 33.90 -12.15 37.73
N ASN A 169 33.94 -13.05 38.70
CA ASN A 169 32.99 -13.36 39.78
C ASN A 169 31.97 -12.25 40.14
N GLY A 170 30.68 -12.62 40.28
CA GLY A 170 29.63 -11.74 40.84
C GLY A 170 28.21 -12.18 40.47
N ARG A 171 27.73 -13.28 41.04
CA ARG A 171 26.31 -13.69 40.95
C ARG A 171 25.47 -12.81 41.88
N GLU A 172 24.66 -11.91 41.32
CA GLU A 172 23.38 -11.55 41.92
C GLU A 172 22.28 -12.20 41.08
N GLU A 173 21.85 -13.37 41.56
CA GLU A 173 20.74 -14.12 41.01
C GLU A 173 19.44 -13.43 41.43
N ILE A 174 18.90 -12.58 40.54
CA ILE A 174 17.54 -12.06 40.67
C ILE A 174 16.60 -13.23 40.41
N THR A 175 16.21 -13.91 41.48
CA THR A 175 15.19 -14.96 41.41
C THR A 175 13.85 -14.32 41.02
N PRO A 176 13.11 -14.89 40.04
CA PRO A 176 11.79 -14.41 39.71
C PRO A 176 10.84 -14.64 40.90
N MET A 177 10.07 -13.62 41.26
CA MET A 177 9.03 -13.71 42.28
C MET A 177 8.07 -14.87 41.96
N PRO A 178 7.66 -15.68 42.95
CA PRO A 178 6.71 -16.76 42.72
C PRO A 178 5.34 -16.21 42.30
N PRO A 179 4.61 -16.90 41.40
CA PRO A 179 3.27 -16.52 41.02
C PRO A 179 2.32 -16.59 42.23
N SER A 180 1.58 -15.51 42.45
CA SER A 180 0.48 -15.45 43.42
C SER A 180 -0.58 -16.48 43.04
N HIS A 181 -0.67 -17.56 43.82
CA HIS A 181 -1.82 -18.45 43.82
C HIS A 181 -2.81 -17.96 44.88
N ALA A 182 -3.93 -17.39 44.44
CA ALA A 182 -5.17 -17.39 45.23
C ALA A 182 -6.39 -17.11 44.33
N GLY A 183 -7.28 -18.12 44.22
CA GLY A 183 -8.70 -17.92 43.94
C GLY A 183 -9.17 -18.22 42.52
N GLY A 184 -9.45 -19.49 42.23
CA GLY A 184 -10.31 -19.88 41.11
C GLY A 184 -11.77 -19.41 41.28
N PRO A 185 -12.58 -19.50 40.22
CA PRO A 185 -13.93 -18.91 40.18
C PRO A 185 -14.91 -19.70 41.07
N GLN A 186 -15.61 -18.99 41.95
CA GLN A 186 -16.83 -19.52 42.55
C GLN A 186 -17.97 -19.36 41.54
N CYS A 187 -18.41 -20.49 40.98
CA CYS A 187 -19.72 -20.59 40.37
C CYS A 187 -20.77 -20.44 41.48
N PHE A 188 -21.73 -19.53 41.31
CA PHE A 188 -23.01 -19.57 42.00
C PHE A 188 -24.12 -19.34 40.98
N ASN A 189 -25.17 -20.15 41.19
CA ASN A 189 -26.36 -20.36 40.35
C ASN A 189 -27.14 -19.10 39.99
#